data_AF-A0A5D3DYA1-F1
#
_entry.id   AF-A0A5D3DYA1-F1
#
_cell.length_a   1.000
_cell.length_b   1.000
_cell.length_c   1.000
_cell.angle_alpha   90.00
_cell.angle_beta   90.00
_cell.angle_gamma   90.00
#
_symmetry.space_group_name_H-M   'P 1'
#
loop_
_entity.id
_entity.type
_entity.pdbx_description
1 polymer ?
#
loop_
_entity_poly.entity_id
_entity_poly.type
_entity_poly.pdbx_seq_one_letter_code
_entity_poly.pdbx_strand_id
1 'polypeptide(L)'
;MGERCIEQTKAEARVSTTNAVDDALSKILDPDRGHVRGLGFGVTHSKLSLLSQQDHKYKILEKEYLKMKEEMIEMKAMKDEMIETKSIDNINQIKCKLLDWYGSGEIVVEGRWSSNDPTALVHHVPIGPHAIRVWVDVAKKPNAYLCRPTSEMTCIEEALRSTVA
;
A
#
# COMPACT_ATOMS: atom_id res chain seq x y z
N MET A 1 -15.08 42.59 42.73
CA MET A 1 -14.45 43.25 43.90
C MET A 1 -14.11 42.11 44.86
N GLY A 2 -12.85 41.72 44.98
CA GLY A 2 -11.83 42.42 45.79
C GLY A 2 -12.11 42.05 47.25
N GLU A 3 -11.26 41.34 47.98
CA GLU A 3 -9.90 41.74 48.34
C GLU A 3 -8.98 40.54 48.66
N ARG A 4 -7.68 40.77 48.43
CA ARG A 4 -6.53 39.99 48.92
C ARG A 4 -6.01 40.61 50.23
N CYS A 5 -5.09 39.88 50.89
CA CYS A 5 -4.05 40.30 51.85
C CYS A 5 -4.36 40.04 53.34
N ILE A 6 -3.47 39.56 54.23
CA ILE A 6 -2.03 39.25 54.24
C ILE A 6 -1.74 38.37 55.50
N GLU A 7 -1.02 37.26 55.30
CA GLU A 7 0.24 36.82 55.94
C GLU A 7 0.50 36.71 57.49
N GLN A 8 1.30 35.66 57.80
CA GLN A 8 2.24 35.40 58.94
C GLN A 8 1.71 34.76 60.25
N THR A 9 2.39 33.89 61.01
CA THR A 9 3.54 32.94 60.87
C THR A 9 3.57 31.99 62.11
N LYS A 10 4.08 30.75 61.93
CA LYS A 10 4.93 29.90 62.83
C LYS A 10 4.48 29.53 64.27
N ALA A 11 4.36 28.22 64.55
CA ALA A 11 5.20 27.49 65.53
C ALA A 11 4.89 25.98 65.58
N GLU A 12 5.95 25.18 65.63
CA GLU A 12 5.97 23.72 65.78
C GLU A 12 5.44 23.26 67.15
N ALA A 13 4.71 22.15 67.17
CA ALA A 13 4.66 21.26 68.34
C ALA A 13 4.60 19.81 67.85
N ARG A 14 5.76 19.16 67.86
CA ARG A 14 5.89 17.70 67.75
C ARG A 14 5.24 17.07 68.98
N VAL A 15 4.14 16.33 68.81
CA VAL A 15 3.75 15.27 69.74
C VAL A 15 3.88 13.95 69.00
N SER A 16 5.06 13.38 69.21
CA SER A 16 5.42 12.02 68.83
C SER A 16 4.79 11.07 69.85
N THR A 17 3.67 10.45 69.52
CA THR A 17 3.30 9.19 70.17
C THR A 17 4.03 8.10 69.41
N THR A 18 5.26 7.83 69.87
CA THR A 18 6.07 6.70 69.43
C THR A 18 5.35 5.42 69.80
N ASN A 19 4.66 4.82 68.84
CA ASN A 19 4.32 3.41 68.93
C ASN A 19 5.63 2.64 68.71
N ALA A 20 6.44 2.55 69.76
CA ALA A 20 7.75 1.88 69.76
C ALA A 20 7.66 0.42 69.26
N VAL A 21 6.46 -0.16 69.27
CA VAL A 21 6.15 -1.51 68.77
C VAL A 21 6.17 -1.57 67.23
N ASP A 22 5.63 -0.57 66.53
CA ASP A 22 5.63 -0.52 65.06
C ASP A 22 7.04 -0.26 64.49
N ASP A 23 7.83 0.57 65.20
CA ASP A 23 9.23 0.84 64.85
C ASP A 23 10.13 -0.38 65.11
N ALA A 24 9.81 -1.19 66.13
CA ALA A 24 10.52 -2.45 66.40
C ALA A 24 10.18 -3.54 65.37
N LEU A 25 8.92 -3.66 64.96
CA LEU A 25 8.50 -4.61 63.92
C LEU A 25 9.09 -4.26 62.54
N SER A 26 9.20 -2.96 62.23
CA SER A 26 9.80 -2.47 60.98
C SER A 26 11.32 -2.69 60.89
N LYS A 27 11.99 -3.03 62.00
CA LYS A 27 13.42 -3.37 62.06
C LYS A 27 13.69 -4.87 62.01
N ILE A 28 12.75 -5.71 62.45
CA ILE A 28 12.85 -7.18 62.42
C ILE A 28 12.43 -7.73 61.06
N LEU A 29 11.46 -7.08 60.42
CA LEU A 29 11.18 -7.28 59.00
C LEU A 29 12.28 -6.54 58.21
N ASP A 30 13.03 -7.27 57.38
CA ASP A 30 14.00 -6.65 56.46
C ASP A 30 13.36 -5.42 55.79
N PRO A 31 14.05 -4.26 55.70
CA PRO A 31 13.57 -3.12 54.95
C PRO A 31 13.18 -3.61 53.57
N ASP A 32 11.88 -3.53 53.27
CA ASP A 32 11.31 -4.14 52.08
C ASP A 32 12.11 -3.69 50.86
N ARG A 33 12.88 -4.61 50.26
CA ARG A 33 13.98 -4.31 49.32
C ARG A 33 13.48 -3.89 47.94
N GLY A 34 12.39 -3.13 47.90
CA GLY A 34 11.74 -2.60 46.71
C GLY A 34 10.50 -3.36 46.27
N HIS A 35 9.88 -4.20 47.11
CA HIS A 35 8.61 -4.88 46.79
C HIS A 35 7.43 -3.90 46.80
N VAL A 36 6.51 -4.06 45.85
CA VAL A 36 5.32 -3.23 45.72
C VAL A 36 4.13 -3.94 46.34
N ARG A 37 3.63 -3.42 47.46
CA ARG A 37 2.46 -3.95 48.15
C ARG A 37 1.22 -3.82 47.25
N GLY A 38 0.35 -4.84 47.29
CA GLY A 38 -0.93 -4.85 46.57
C GLY A 38 -0.87 -5.31 45.11
N LEU A 39 0.30 -5.73 44.61
CA LEU A 39 0.47 -6.12 43.20
C LEU A 39 0.86 -7.60 42.99
N GLY A 40 0.66 -8.43 44.02
CA GLY A 40 1.02 -9.85 44.03
C GLY A 40 2.45 -10.11 44.50
N PHE A 41 2.76 -11.37 44.83
CA PHE A 41 4.03 -11.77 45.45
C PHE A 41 5.24 -11.54 44.52
N GLY A 42 6.34 -11.00 45.07
CA GLY A 42 7.63 -10.89 44.37
C GLY A 42 7.77 -9.77 43.30
N VAL A 43 6.80 -8.86 43.22
CA VAL A 43 6.82 -7.71 42.31
C VAL A 43 7.61 -6.56 42.92
N THR A 44 8.62 -6.03 42.22
CA THR A 44 9.42 -4.90 42.69
C THR A 44 9.19 -3.65 41.85
N HIS A 45 9.48 -2.47 42.40
CA HIS A 45 9.37 -1.19 41.68
C HIS A 45 10.17 -1.20 40.37
N SER A 46 11.36 -1.81 40.37
CA SER A 46 12.19 -1.95 39.17
C SER A 46 11.50 -2.81 38.10
N LYS A 47 10.88 -3.93 38.49
CA LYS A 47 10.13 -4.78 37.55
C LYS A 47 8.93 -4.03 36.96
N LEU A 48 8.21 -3.23 37.75
CA LEU A 48 7.08 -2.43 37.26
C LEU A 48 7.49 -1.28 36.35
N SER A 49 8.59 -0.61 36.66
CA SER A 49 9.13 0.44 35.80
C SER A 49 9.51 -0.12 34.43
N LEU A 50 10.16 -1.29 34.40
CA LEU A 50 10.50 -1.98 33.15
C LEU A 50 9.27 -2.39 32.34
N LEU A 51 8.25 -2.97 32.97
CA LEU A 51 6.99 -3.34 32.32
C LEU A 51 6.27 -2.11 31.75
N SER A 52 6.15 -1.04 32.55
CA SER A 52 5.56 0.22 32.10
C SER A 52 6.32 0.84 30.92
N GLN A 53 7.65 0.72 30.91
CA GLN A 53 8.47 1.20 29.80
C GLN A 53 8.29 0.36 28.54
N GLN A 54 8.17 -0.96 28.67
CA GLN A 54 7.85 -1.86 27.56
C GLN A 54 6.47 -1.53 26.98
N ASP A 55 5.44 -1.40 27.81
CA ASP A 55 4.09 -1.05 27.38
C ASP A 55 4.06 0.28 26.61
N HIS A 56 4.83 1.27 27.07
CA HIS A 56 4.95 2.55 26.37
C HIS A 56 5.60 2.38 24.99
N LYS A 57 6.66 1.57 24.88
CA LYS A 57 7.31 1.28 23.59
C LYS A 57 6.37 0.54 22.64
N TYR A 58 5.62 -0.45 23.11
CA TYR A 58 4.64 -1.16 22.30
C TYR A 58 3.53 -0.23 21.80
N LYS A 59 3.03 0.68 22.64
CA LYS A 59 2.04 1.69 22.24
C LYS A 59 2.56 2.66 21.19
N ILE A 60 3.85 3.03 21.24
CA ILE A 60 4.46 3.86 20.20
C ILE A 60 4.53 3.07 18.88
N LEU A 61 5.05 1.85 18.93
CA LEU A 61 5.22 1.00 17.75
C LEU A 61 3.88 0.70 17.06
N GLU A 62 2.84 0.43 17.85
CA GLU A 62 1.50 0.16 17.33
C GLU A 62 0.92 1.39 16.60
N LYS A 63 1.12 2.59 17.14
CA LYS A 63 0.70 3.84 16.47
C LYS A 63 1.46 4.09 15.16
N GLU A 64 2.77 3.88 15.15
CA GLU A 64 3.58 4.02 13.94
C GLU A 64 3.17 2.99 12.86
N TYR A 65 2.89 1.76 13.27
CA TYR A 65 2.38 0.72 12.36
C TYR A 65 1.01 1.09 11.78
N LEU A 66 0.09 1.62 12.59
CA LEU A 66 -1.23 2.06 12.13
C LEU A 66 -1.11 3.18 11.10
N LYS A 67 -0.27 4.18 11.40
CA LYS A 67 -0.01 5.31 10.50
C LYS A 67 0.57 4.86 9.17
N MET A 68 1.59 4.00 9.20
CA MET A 68 2.20 3.45 7.98
C MET A 68 1.20 2.63 7.17
N LYS A 69 0.32 1.87 7.84
CA LYS A 69 -0.72 1.08 7.19
C LYS A 69 -1.75 1.96 6.47
N GLU A 70 -2.15 3.07 7.08
CA GLU A 70 -3.03 4.07 6.46
C GLU A 70 -2.37 4.70 5.22
N GLU A 71 -1.12 5.16 5.34
CA GLU A 71 -0.34 5.69 4.20
C GLU A 71 -0.19 4.67 3.06
N MET A 72 -0.04 3.38 3.38
CA MET A 72 0.03 2.31 2.38
C MET A 72 -1.30 2.09 1.66
N ILE A 73 -2.44 2.24 2.36
CA ILE A 73 -3.78 2.15 1.75
C ILE A 73 -3.97 3.30 0.77
N GLU A 74 -3.59 4.53 1.15
CA GLU A 74 -3.68 5.70 0.28
C GLU A 74 -2.78 5.57 -0.96
N MET A 75 -1.53 5.18 -0.76
CA MET A 75 -0.59 4.97 -1.86
C MET A 75 -1.04 3.83 -2.79
N LYS A 76 -1.67 2.79 -2.24
CA LYS A 76 -2.24 1.68 -3.02
C LYS A 76 -3.47 2.11 -3.82
N ALA A 77 -4.39 2.87 -3.22
CA ALA A 77 -5.57 3.39 -3.92
C ALA A 77 -5.17 4.33 -5.07
N MET A 78 -4.23 5.24 -4.83
CA MET A 78 -3.69 6.13 -5.86
C MET A 78 -3.00 5.36 -6.99
N LYS A 79 -2.29 4.27 -6.64
CA LYS A 79 -1.63 3.39 -7.62
C LYS A 79 -2.66 2.61 -8.47
N ASP A 80 -3.70 2.08 -7.84
CA ASP A 80 -4.73 1.31 -8.53
C ASP A 80 -5.54 2.22 -9.48
N GLU A 81 -5.90 3.43 -9.06
CA GLU A 81 -6.54 4.45 -9.92
C GLU A 81 -5.65 4.88 -11.10
N MET A 82 -4.35 5.08 -10.86
CA MET A 82 -3.36 5.45 -11.88
C MET A 82 -3.16 4.33 -12.92
N ILE A 83 -3.29 3.07 -12.52
CA ILE A 83 -3.12 1.90 -13.40
C ILE A 83 -4.41 1.65 -14.20
N GLU A 84 -5.58 1.75 -13.59
CA GLU A 84 -6.86 1.46 -14.23
C GLU A 84 -7.23 2.51 -15.29
N THR A 85 -7.05 3.80 -14.99
CA THR A 85 -7.39 4.91 -15.90
C THR A 85 -6.41 5.09 -17.05
N LYS A 86 -5.14 4.68 -16.89
CA LYS A 86 -4.14 4.78 -17.98
C LYS A 86 -4.10 3.53 -18.85
N SER A 87 -4.43 2.35 -18.36
CA SER A 87 -4.16 1.13 -19.13
C SER A 87 -5.19 0.86 -20.22
N ILE A 88 -6.49 1.12 -19.99
CA ILE A 88 -7.52 0.74 -20.98
C ILE A 88 -7.66 1.79 -22.09
N ASP A 89 -7.60 3.07 -21.73
CA ASP A 89 -7.76 4.16 -22.70
C ASP A 89 -6.51 4.43 -23.53
N ASN A 90 -5.31 4.25 -22.97
CA ASN A 90 -4.08 4.50 -23.72
C ASN A 90 -3.69 3.34 -24.64
N ILE A 91 -3.90 2.07 -24.27
CA ILE A 91 -3.46 0.93 -25.09
C ILE A 91 -4.21 0.88 -26.43
N ASN A 92 -5.52 1.12 -26.41
CA ASN A 92 -6.35 1.22 -27.62
C ASN A 92 -6.04 2.47 -28.48
N GLN A 93 -5.19 3.38 -27.98
CA GLN A 93 -4.70 4.56 -28.69
C GLN A 93 -3.23 4.44 -29.11
N ILE A 94 -2.51 3.37 -28.74
CA ILE A 94 -1.11 3.17 -29.15
C ILE A 94 -1.10 2.96 -30.67
N LYS A 95 -0.68 3.99 -31.39
CA LYS A 95 -0.49 3.94 -32.84
C LYS A 95 0.68 3.04 -33.18
N CYS A 96 0.50 2.21 -34.21
CA CYS A 96 1.50 1.31 -34.73
C CYS A 96 1.48 1.30 -36.25
N LYS A 97 2.55 0.78 -36.84
CA LYS A 97 2.74 0.67 -38.30
C LYS A 97 3.09 -0.77 -38.62
N LEU A 98 2.32 -1.40 -39.50
CA LEU A 98 2.64 -2.73 -40.01
C LEU A 98 3.49 -2.58 -41.27
N LEU A 99 4.53 -3.39 -41.35
CA LEU A 99 5.45 -3.43 -42.47
C LEU A 99 5.12 -4.61 -43.38
N ASP A 100 5.46 -4.49 -44.65
CA ASP A 100 5.34 -5.58 -45.60
C ASP A 100 6.21 -6.78 -45.18
N TRP A 101 5.60 -7.96 -45.16
CA TRP A 101 6.27 -9.20 -44.74
C TRP A 101 7.27 -9.72 -45.77
N TYR A 102 7.18 -9.27 -47.03
CA TYR A 102 8.17 -9.60 -48.07
C TYR A 102 9.52 -8.88 -47.92
N GLY A 103 9.68 -8.06 -46.87
CA GLY A 103 10.96 -7.44 -46.55
C GLY A 103 11.26 -6.15 -47.32
N SER A 104 10.27 -5.55 -47.99
CA SER A 104 10.43 -4.23 -48.61
C SER A 104 10.64 -3.11 -47.59
N GLY A 105 10.25 -3.34 -46.32
CA GLY A 105 10.29 -2.35 -45.25
C GLY A 105 9.24 -1.24 -45.43
N GLU A 106 8.35 -1.36 -46.41
CA GLU A 106 7.30 -0.38 -46.64
C GLU A 106 6.17 -0.56 -45.63
N ILE A 107 5.60 0.57 -45.21
CA ILE A 107 4.43 0.56 -44.32
C ILE A 107 3.20 0.19 -45.16
N VAL A 108 2.53 -0.89 -44.77
CA VAL A 108 1.32 -1.37 -45.44
C VAL A 108 0.05 -0.92 -44.71
N VAL A 109 0.12 -0.76 -43.38
CA VAL A 109 -0.99 -0.32 -42.52
C VAL A 109 -0.50 0.67 -41.48
N GLU A 110 -1.30 1.69 -41.21
CA GLU A 110 -1.28 2.42 -39.94
C GLU A 110 -2.49 2.00 -39.12
N GLY A 111 -2.26 1.66 -37.85
CA GLY A 111 -3.29 1.10 -37.00
C GLY A 111 -3.05 1.38 -35.53
N ARG A 112 -3.85 0.75 -34.69
CA ARG A 112 -3.72 0.82 -33.24
C ARG A 112 -3.55 -0.57 -32.66
N TRP A 113 -2.69 -0.67 -31.67
CA TRP A 113 -2.53 -1.90 -30.91
C TRP A 113 -3.86 -2.30 -30.26
N SER A 114 -4.23 -3.57 -30.34
CA SER A 114 -5.43 -4.10 -29.68
C SER A 114 -5.08 -5.11 -28.57
N SER A 115 -4.22 -6.10 -28.82
CA SER A 115 -3.89 -7.12 -27.83
C SER A 115 -2.66 -7.95 -28.22
N ASN A 116 -2.01 -8.61 -27.25
CA ASN A 116 -1.03 -9.68 -27.43
C ASN A 116 -1.43 -10.99 -26.74
N ASP A 117 -2.68 -11.12 -26.29
CA ASP A 117 -3.18 -12.35 -25.71
C ASP A 117 -3.29 -13.43 -26.81
N PRO A 118 -2.60 -14.58 -26.71
CA PRO A 118 -2.62 -15.61 -27.73
C PRO A 118 -4.02 -16.21 -27.99
N THR A 119 -4.94 -16.06 -27.04
CA THR A 119 -6.34 -16.51 -27.16
C THR A 119 -7.26 -15.45 -27.78
N ALA A 120 -6.77 -14.22 -27.95
CA ALA A 120 -7.51 -13.15 -28.60
C ALA A 120 -7.93 -13.58 -30.02
N LEU A 121 -9.20 -13.36 -30.36
CA LEU A 121 -9.75 -13.75 -31.65
C LEU A 121 -9.64 -12.64 -32.69
N VAL A 122 -9.34 -13.02 -33.92
CA VAL A 122 -9.48 -12.25 -35.16
C VAL A 122 -10.41 -13.07 -36.05
N HIS A 123 -11.61 -12.56 -36.32
CA HIS A 123 -12.65 -13.29 -37.07
C HIS A 123 -12.83 -14.76 -36.61
N HIS A 124 -13.01 -14.95 -35.30
CA HIS A 124 -13.19 -16.26 -34.63
C HIS A 124 -11.96 -17.19 -34.61
N VAL A 125 -10.81 -16.75 -35.14
CA VAL A 125 -9.55 -17.51 -35.11
C VAL A 125 -8.62 -16.90 -34.06
N PRO A 126 -8.04 -17.70 -33.13
CA PRO A 126 -7.08 -17.19 -32.16
C PRO A 126 -5.78 -16.74 -32.84
N ILE A 127 -5.19 -15.63 -32.38
CA ILE A 127 -3.94 -15.12 -32.96
C ILE A 127 -2.73 -16.04 -32.70
N GLY A 128 -2.74 -16.80 -31.60
CA GLY A 128 -1.67 -17.72 -31.25
C GLY A 128 -0.40 -17.06 -30.67
N PRO A 129 0.61 -17.86 -30.31
CA PRO A 129 1.82 -17.38 -29.68
C PRO A 129 2.62 -16.43 -30.58
N HIS A 130 3.24 -15.41 -29.98
CA HIS A 130 4.09 -14.43 -30.65
C HIS A 130 3.41 -13.56 -31.73
N ALA A 131 2.07 -13.56 -31.79
CA ALA A 131 1.30 -12.67 -32.64
C ALA A 131 0.68 -11.53 -31.84
N ILE A 132 0.31 -10.46 -32.54
CA ILE A 132 -0.34 -9.28 -31.96
C ILE A 132 -1.60 -8.97 -32.74
N ARG A 133 -2.68 -8.61 -32.06
CA ARG A 133 -3.89 -8.11 -32.70
C ARG A 133 -3.79 -6.61 -32.88
N VAL A 134 -4.03 -6.14 -34.10
CA VAL A 134 -3.96 -4.72 -34.47
C VAL A 134 -5.26 -4.29 -35.12
N TRP A 135 -5.78 -3.13 -34.71
CA TRP A 135 -6.90 -2.46 -35.36
C TRP A 135 -6.39 -1.65 -36.56
N VAL A 136 -6.98 -1.82 -37.73
CA VAL A 136 -6.57 -1.15 -38.96
C VAL A 136 -7.31 0.17 -39.11
N ASP A 137 -6.60 1.29 -39.04
CA ASP A 137 -7.18 2.63 -39.23
C ASP A 137 -7.01 3.12 -40.68
N VAL A 138 -5.83 2.93 -41.27
CA VAL A 138 -5.49 3.40 -42.63
C VAL A 138 -4.73 2.34 -43.41
N ALA A 139 -5.24 2.01 -44.60
CA ALA A 139 -4.56 1.19 -45.59
C ALA A 139 -3.62 2.04 -46.44
N LYS A 140 -2.31 1.78 -46.38
CA LYS A 140 -1.33 2.41 -47.29
C LYS A 140 -1.19 1.62 -48.58
N LYS A 141 -1.33 0.30 -48.51
CA LYS A 141 -1.33 -0.63 -49.65
C LYS A 141 -2.59 -1.52 -49.62
N PRO A 142 -3.74 -1.05 -50.12
CA PRO A 142 -5.02 -1.77 -50.02
C PRO A 142 -4.97 -3.20 -50.60
N ASN A 143 -4.26 -3.37 -51.73
CA ASN A 143 -4.15 -4.65 -52.44
C ASN A 143 -3.14 -5.63 -51.82
N ALA A 144 -2.44 -5.28 -50.75
CA ALA A 144 -1.52 -6.21 -50.11
C ALA A 144 -2.31 -7.28 -49.33
N TYR A 145 -1.82 -8.52 -49.39
CA TYR A 145 -2.44 -9.65 -48.72
C TYR A 145 -2.13 -9.66 -47.23
N LEU A 146 -3.07 -10.16 -46.43
CA LEU A 146 -2.85 -10.40 -45.02
C LEU A 146 -1.92 -11.59 -44.81
N CYS A 147 -1.03 -11.50 -43.82
CA CYS A 147 -0.18 -12.61 -43.41
C CYS A 147 -0.99 -13.84 -42.98
N ARG A 148 -2.19 -13.62 -42.43
CA ARG A 148 -3.15 -14.65 -42.04
C ARG A 148 -4.55 -14.29 -42.52
N PRO A 149 -4.93 -14.72 -43.73
CA PRO A 149 -6.28 -14.54 -44.25
C PRO A 149 -7.31 -15.29 -43.39
N THR A 150 -8.52 -14.74 -43.36
CA THR A 150 -9.70 -15.38 -42.75
C THR A 150 -10.78 -15.54 -43.81
N SER A 151 -11.88 -16.24 -43.51
CA SER A 151 -13.00 -16.36 -44.46
C SER A 151 -13.61 -15.01 -44.84
N GLU A 152 -13.51 -14.03 -43.94
CA GLU A 152 -14.06 -12.68 -44.11
C GLU A 152 -13.11 -11.74 -44.84
N MET A 153 -11.80 -12.05 -44.89
CA MET A 153 -10.78 -11.05 -45.16
C MET A 153 -9.47 -11.62 -45.64
N THR A 154 -9.02 -11.15 -46.81
CA THR A 154 -7.82 -11.63 -47.50
C THR A 154 -6.80 -10.53 -47.77
N CYS A 155 -7.24 -9.28 -47.90
CA CYS A 155 -6.37 -8.13 -48.16
C CYS A 155 -6.55 -7.01 -47.13
N ILE A 156 -5.67 -6.01 -47.19
CA ILE A 156 -5.66 -4.88 -46.24
C ILE A 156 -6.87 -3.96 -46.43
N GLU A 157 -7.38 -3.81 -47.65
CA GLU A 157 -8.56 -2.99 -47.92
C GLU A 157 -9.79 -3.51 -47.17
N GLU A 158 -10.01 -4.82 -47.23
CA GLU A 158 -11.09 -5.51 -46.51
C GLU A 158 -10.90 -5.41 -44.99
N ALA A 159 -9.66 -5.17 -44.52
CA ALA A 159 -9.32 -5.00 -43.12
C ALA A 159 -9.56 -3.62 -42.54
N LEU A 160 -9.89 -2.62 -43.36
CA LEU A 160 -10.19 -1.29 -42.87
C LEU A 160 -11.29 -1.34 -41.79
N ARG A 161 -10.98 -0.77 -40.63
CA ARG A 161 -11.89 -0.75 -39.46
C ARG A 161 -12.20 -2.15 -38.91
N SER A 162 -11.31 -3.11 -39.13
CA SER A 162 -11.33 -4.43 -38.51
C SER A 162 -9.99 -4.70 -37.79
N THR A 163 -9.87 -5.90 -37.21
CA THR A 163 -8.64 -6.41 -36.59
C THR A 163 -7.90 -7.40 -37.47
N VAL A 164 -6.57 -7.34 -37.45
CA VAL A 164 -5.65 -8.29 -38.07
C VAL A 164 -4.69 -8.88 -37.04
N ALA A 165 -4.05 -10.00 -37.37
CA ALA A 165 -3.06 -10.70 -36.55
C ALA A 165 -1.68 -10.75 -37.22
#